data_AF-A0A1G8U446-F1
#
_entry.id   AF-A0A1G8U446-F1
#
_cell.length_a   1.000
_cell.length_b   1.000
_cell.length_c   1.000
_cell.angle_alpha   90.00
_cell.angle_beta   90.00
_cell.angle_gamma   90.00
#
_symmetry.space_group_name_H-M   'P 1'
#
loop_
_entity.id
_entity.type
_entity.pdbx_description
1 polymer ?
#
loop_
_entity_poly.entity_id
_entity_poly.type
_entity_poly.pdbx_seq_one_letter_code
_entity_poly.pdbx_strand_id
1 'polypeptide(L)'
;MTTFVNCIESVPLNVDISFSGYAEPWLNDNCTNMVESALAKGHGVKIFTTLVGMNPSDAERIMALPLKRIVIHLADDGSFMKVKMSKKYLEVLEIFLKAKHPKLSFMSIGRVNEEILKVLPQKQVGYHALISRAGNVNQDIIIPPAYLEGPIICSAERLYRNVLLPNGDVTLCCMDFGREHVIGNLLVNKYKDIHKTLEFRKVISLMAGEEGKLLCRNCEFAIPVT
;
A
#
# COMPACT_ATOMS: atom_id res chain seq x y z
N MET A 1 9.07 -15.50 -5.27
CA MET A 1 10.39 -14.83 -5.26
C MET A 1 10.85 -14.46 -6.67
N THR A 2 11.04 -15.41 -7.59
CA THR A 2 11.55 -15.17 -8.95
C THR A 2 10.84 -14.05 -9.72
N THR A 3 9.51 -14.09 -9.76
CA THR A 3 8.71 -13.06 -10.45
C THR A 3 8.98 -11.65 -9.93
N PHE A 4 9.07 -11.49 -8.61
CA PHE A 4 9.33 -10.18 -8.01
C PHE A 4 10.70 -9.65 -8.40
N VAL A 5 11.74 -10.48 -8.27
CA VAL A 5 13.11 -10.13 -8.65
C VAL A 5 13.15 -9.68 -10.11
N ASN A 6 12.55 -10.47 -11.02
CA ASN A 6 12.47 -10.15 -12.44
C ASN A 6 11.75 -8.81 -12.69
N CYS A 7 10.65 -8.53 -12.00
CA CYS A 7 9.93 -7.27 -12.16
C CYS A 7 10.78 -6.07 -11.75
N ILE A 8 11.46 -6.16 -10.60
CA ILE A 8 12.26 -5.04 -10.08
C ILE A 8 13.56 -4.81 -10.85
N GLU A 9 14.01 -5.77 -11.68
CA GLU A 9 15.17 -5.58 -12.58
C GLU A 9 15.04 -4.35 -13.48
N SER A 10 13.83 -4.06 -13.95
CA SER A 10 13.59 -2.91 -14.84
C SER A 10 13.33 -1.59 -14.11
N VAL A 11 13.17 -1.62 -12.79
CA VAL A 11 12.78 -0.46 -11.99
C VAL A 11 14.01 0.42 -11.70
N PRO A 12 13.97 1.74 -11.97
CA PRO A 12 15.07 2.64 -11.65
C PRO A 12 15.38 2.70 -10.15
N LEU A 13 16.66 2.80 -9.78
CA LEU A 13 17.10 2.76 -8.37
C LEU A 13 16.59 3.94 -7.52
N ASN A 14 16.25 5.07 -8.14
CA ASN A 14 15.65 6.21 -7.45
C ASN A 14 14.16 5.99 -7.11
N VAL A 15 13.55 4.92 -7.59
CA VAL A 15 12.17 4.52 -7.24
C VAL A 15 12.22 3.66 -5.99
N ASP A 16 11.48 4.08 -4.96
CA ASP A 16 11.31 3.31 -3.74
C ASP A 16 10.35 2.12 -3.95
N ILE A 17 10.68 0.96 -3.39
CA ILE A 17 9.79 -0.20 -3.35
C ILE A 17 9.03 -0.21 -2.02
N SER A 18 7.70 -0.22 -2.09
CA SER A 18 6.84 -0.26 -0.91
C SER A 18 6.16 -1.62 -0.78
N PHE A 19 6.41 -2.33 0.32
CA PHE A 19 5.71 -3.56 0.66
C PHE A 19 4.43 -3.19 1.40
N SER A 20 3.32 -3.22 0.67
CA SER A 20 1.99 -2.74 1.06
C SER A 20 0.97 -3.25 0.03
N GLY A 21 -0.12 -2.51 -0.18
CA GLY A 21 -1.01 -2.66 -1.33
C GLY A 21 -2.36 -3.23 -0.94
N TYR A 22 -2.78 -4.26 -1.66
CA TYR A 22 -4.13 -4.83 -1.58
C TYR A 22 -4.24 -5.97 -0.56
N ALA A 23 -3.12 -6.44 -0.02
CA ALA A 23 -3.05 -7.54 0.92
C ALA A 23 -1.93 -7.33 1.94
N GLU A 24 -1.97 -8.13 3.01
CA GLU A 24 -0.89 -8.20 3.99
C GLU A 24 0.36 -8.85 3.36
N PRO A 25 1.51 -8.15 3.29
CA PRO A 25 2.70 -8.68 2.64
C PRO A 25 3.24 -9.98 3.27
N TRP A 26 3.21 -10.12 4.60
CA TRP A 26 3.78 -11.29 5.30
C TRP A 26 2.87 -12.52 5.33
N LEU A 27 1.74 -12.51 4.63
CA LEU A 27 1.06 -13.75 4.24
C LEU A 27 1.81 -14.50 3.13
N ASN A 28 2.82 -13.86 2.51
CA ASN A 28 3.78 -14.52 1.65
C ASN A 28 5.06 -14.82 2.45
N ASP A 29 5.39 -16.09 2.62
CA ASP A 29 6.58 -16.55 3.37
C ASP A 29 7.90 -16.01 2.81
N ASN A 30 7.92 -15.56 1.55
CA ASN A 30 9.11 -14.96 0.93
C ASN A 30 9.21 -13.44 1.12
N CYS A 31 8.27 -12.79 1.81
CA CYS A 31 8.20 -11.33 1.88
C CYS A 31 9.48 -10.70 2.45
N THR A 32 10.03 -11.24 3.55
CA THR A 32 11.29 -10.75 4.13
C THR A 32 12.45 -10.87 3.13
N ASN A 33 12.54 -11.99 2.41
CA ASN A 33 13.57 -12.19 1.38
C ASN A 33 13.41 -11.20 0.21
N MET A 34 12.16 -10.87 -0.16
CA MET A 34 11.87 -9.87 -1.19
C MET A 34 12.30 -8.46 -0.73
N VAL A 35 12.07 -8.11 0.53
CA VAL A 35 12.53 -6.83 1.13
C VAL A 35 14.06 -6.72 1.04
N GLU A 36 14.76 -7.76 1.49
CA GLU A 36 16.23 -7.82 1.43
C GLU A 36 16.74 -7.73 -0.01
N SER A 37 16.10 -8.43 -0.96
CA SER A 37 16.46 -8.37 -2.37
C SER A 37 16.29 -6.98 -2.98
N ALA A 38 15.24 -6.24 -2.61
CA ALA A 38 15.04 -4.87 -3.08
C ALA A 38 16.12 -3.92 -2.53
N LEU A 39 16.47 -4.06 -1.25
CA LEU A 39 17.55 -3.29 -0.61
C LEU A 39 18.92 -3.62 -1.22
N ALA A 40 19.22 -4.90 -1.42
CA ALA A 40 20.48 -5.37 -2.01
C ALA A 40 20.68 -4.83 -3.43
N LYS A 41 19.59 -4.64 -4.18
CA LYS A 41 19.60 -4.01 -5.51
C LYS A 41 19.86 -2.50 -5.45
N GLY A 42 19.68 -1.87 -4.29
CA GLY A 42 19.91 -0.44 -4.06
C GLY A 42 18.65 0.42 -4.00
N HIS A 43 17.46 -0.17 -3.96
CA HIS A 43 16.22 0.58 -3.79
C HIS A 43 16.03 1.05 -2.34
N GLY A 44 15.41 2.21 -2.17
CA GLY A 44 14.81 2.54 -0.88
C GLY A 44 13.58 1.66 -0.62
N VAL A 45 13.44 1.15 0.61
CA VAL A 45 12.28 0.31 0.97
C VAL A 45 11.42 0.96 2.05
N LYS A 46 10.10 0.86 1.86
CA LYS A 46 9.06 1.24 2.83
C LYS A 46 8.17 0.03 3.13
N ILE A 47 7.78 -0.13 4.38
CA ILE A 47 6.94 -1.24 4.84
C ILE A 47 5.64 -0.70 5.44
N PHE A 48 4.52 -1.29 5.03
CA PHE A 48 3.21 -1.09 5.62
C PHE A 48 2.59 -2.46 5.86
N THR A 49 2.36 -2.83 7.12
CA THR A 49 1.97 -4.19 7.51
C THR A 49 0.99 -4.17 8.66
N THR A 50 0.17 -5.20 8.72
CA THR A 50 -0.71 -5.59 9.82
C THR A 50 -0.05 -6.59 10.77
N LEU A 51 1.19 -6.99 10.52
CA LEU A 51 1.94 -8.05 11.22
C LEU A 51 1.37 -9.47 11.07
N VAL A 52 0.21 -9.63 10.43
CA VAL A 52 -0.40 -10.95 10.24
C VAL A 52 0.50 -11.80 9.34
N GLY A 53 0.76 -13.04 9.76
CA GLY A 53 1.65 -13.98 9.06
C GLY A 53 3.12 -13.86 9.47
N MET A 54 3.59 -12.65 9.78
CA MET A 54 5.01 -12.38 10.12
C MET A 54 5.49 -13.21 11.32
N ASN A 55 6.67 -13.81 11.23
CA ASN A 55 7.29 -14.53 12.35
C ASN A 55 8.19 -13.60 13.18
N PRO A 56 8.46 -13.93 14.45
CA PRO A 56 9.44 -13.19 15.26
C PRO A 56 10.81 -13.03 14.57
N SER A 57 11.31 -14.08 13.93
CA SER A 57 12.57 -14.03 13.16
C SER A 57 12.52 -13.09 11.96
N ASP A 58 11.36 -12.95 11.31
CA ASP A 58 11.16 -11.95 10.25
C ASP A 58 11.23 -10.53 10.83
N ALA A 59 10.57 -10.29 11.97
CA ALA A 59 10.58 -9.00 12.64
C ALA A 59 12.00 -8.57 13.05
N GLU A 60 12.78 -9.49 13.64
CA GLU A 60 14.18 -9.25 13.99
C GLU A 60 15.02 -8.86 12.76
N ARG A 61 14.88 -9.60 11.66
CA ARG A 61 15.56 -9.30 10.39
C ARG A 61 15.16 -7.93 9.87
N ILE A 62 13.86 -7.63 9.80
CA ILE A 62 13.33 -6.35 9.31
C ILE A 62 13.87 -5.18 10.13
N MET A 63 13.97 -5.32 11.45
CA MET A 63 14.49 -4.26 12.32
C MET A 63 16.00 -4.02 12.19
N ALA A 64 16.75 -4.95 11.60
CA ALA A 64 18.16 -4.77 11.27
C ALA A 64 18.41 -4.07 9.93
N LEU A 65 17.37 -3.83 9.11
CA LEU A 65 17.50 -3.30 7.75
C LEU A 65 17.41 -1.76 7.70
N PRO A 66 18.11 -1.11 6.73
CA PRO A 66 18.10 0.34 6.54
C PRO A 66 16.82 0.81 5.83
N LEU A 67 15.68 0.75 6.52
CA LEU A 67 14.36 1.06 5.96
C LEU A 67 14.06 2.56 5.97
N LYS A 68 13.45 3.06 4.88
CA LYS A 68 13.05 4.48 4.79
C LYS A 68 11.83 4.81 5.64
N ARG A 69 10.91 3.85 5.81
CA ARG A 69 9.67 3.99 6.58
C ARG A 69 9.10 2.64 6.98
N ILE A 70 8.59 2.56 8.21
CA ILE A 70 7.83 1.40 8.70
C ILE A 70 6.53 1.93 9.30
N VAL A 71 5.41 1.41 8.80
CA VAL A 71 4.07 1.72 9.31
C VAL A 71 3.41 0.42 9.71
N ILE A 72 3.11 0.29 11.00
CA ILE A 72 2.34 -0.83 11.52
C ILE A 72 0.89 -0.38 11.63
N HIS A 73 0.03 -1.03 10.86
CA HIS A 73 -1.42 -0.93 11.02
C HIS A 73 -1.84 -1.87 12.14
N LEU A 74 -2.12 -1.30 13.31
CA LEU A 74 -2.51 -2.04 14.49
C LEU A 74 -3.92 -2.61 14.31
N ALA A 75 -4.14 -3.82 14.83
CA ALA A 75 -5.47 -4.37 14.95
C ALA A 75 -6.36 -3.46 15.81
N ASP A 76 -7.56 -3.16 15.30
CA ASP A 76 -8.59 -2.46 16.05
C ASP A 76 -9.43 -3.43 16.90
N ASP A 77 -10.48 -2.92 17.54
CA ASP A 77 -11.44 -3.67 18.35
C ASP A 77 -12.35 -4.61 17.52
N GLY A 78 -12.10 -4.72 16.21
CA GLY A 78 -12.85 -5.54 15.27
C GLY A 78 -13.86 -4.75 14.45
N SER A 79 -13.97 -3.43 14.66
CA SER A 79 -14.91 -2.58 13.93
C SER A 79 -14.61 -2.50 12.43
N PHE A 80 -13.33 -2.39 12.05
CA PHE A 80 -12.92 -2.31 10.65
C PHE A 80 -11.92 -3.40 10.27
N MET A 81 -11.06 -3.81 11.20
CA MET A 81 -9.99 -4.77 10.95
C MET A 81 -10.22 -6.07 11.72
N LYS A 82 -10.61 -7.12 11.00
CA LYS A 82 -10.91 -8.45 11.56
C LYS A 82 -9.63 -9.27 11.83
N VAL A 83 -8.65 -8.69 12.53
CA VAL A 83 -7.44 -9.42 12.94
C VAL A 83 -7.66 -10.11 14.27
N LYS A 84 -7.46 -11.43 14.29
CA LYS A 84 -7.51 -12.23 15.51
C LYS A 84 -6.27 -11.95 16.35
N MET A 85 -6.48 -11.40 17.54
CA MET A 85 -5.40 -11.23 18.51
C MET A 85 -4.81 -12.59 18.89
N SER A 86 -3.49 -12.71 18.81
CA SER A 86 -2.78 -13.95 19.12
C SER A 86 -1.48 -13.66 19.86
N LYS A 87 -0.96 -14.66 20.57
CA LYS A 87 0.35 -14.55 21.23
C LYS A 87 1.46 -14.19 20.24
N LYS A 88 1.45 -14.83 19.05
CA LYS A 88 2.42 -14.56 17.98
C LYS A 88 2.36 -13.11 17.50
N TYR A 89 1.17 -12.55 17.32
CA TYR A 89 1.01 -11.14 16.94
C TYR A 89 1.64 -10.20 17.98
N LEU A 90 1.36 -10.43 19.27
CA LEU A 90 1.88 -9.58 20.35
C LEU A 90 3.41 -9.70 20.48
N GLU A 91 3.95 -10.90 20.32
CA GLU A 91 5.40 -11.15 20.32
C GLU A 91 6.11 -10.40 19.19
N VAL A 92 5.57 -10.47 17.96
CA VAL A 92 6.08 -9.71 16.82
C VAL A 92 6.01 -8.21 17.08
N LEU A 93 4.87 -7.71 17.55
CA LEU A 93 4.69 -6.30 17.88
C LEU A 93 5.71 -5.83 18.94
N GLU A 94 5.97 -6.64 19.97
CA GLU A 94 6.92 -6.31 21.03
C GLU A 94 8.35 -6.11 20.49
N ILE A 95 8.76 -6.89 19.48
CA ILE A 95 10.06 -6.72 18.80
C ILE A 95 10.16 -5.32 18.16
N PHE A 96 9.13 -4.89 17.43
CA PHE A 96 9.09 -3.55 16.83
C PHE A 96 9.10 -2.44 17.88
N LEU A 97 8.35 -2.61 18.98
CA LEU A 97 8.30 -1.63 20.08
C LEU A 97 9.68 -1.48 20.76
N LYS A 98 10.37 -2.59 21.01
CA LYS A 98 11.70 -2.61 21.64
C LYS A 98 12.77 -1.97 20.77
N ALA A 99 12.66 -2.12 19.45
CA ALA A 99 13.64 -1.58 18.52
C ALA A 99 13.69 -0.05 18.49
N LYS A 100 12.61 0.66 18.91
CA LYS A 100 12.53 2.13 18.98
C LYS A 100 13.03 2.84 17.72
N HIS A 101 12.77 2.24 16.56
CA HIS A 101 13.34 2.70 15.30
C HIS A 101 12.76 4.05 14.88
N PRO A 102 13.58 5.05 14.50
CA PRO A 102 13.11 6.43 14.26
C PRO A 102 12.18 6.58 13.06
N LYS A 103 12.13 5.57 12.17
CA LYS A 103 11.21 5.52 11.01
C LYS A 103 9.97 4.67 11.25
N LEU A 104 9.80 4.12 12.45
CA LEU A 104 8.64 3.35 12.86
C LEU A 104 7.51 4.29 13.28
N SER A 105 6.31 3.99 12.80
CA SER A 105 5.08 4.68 13.18
C SER A 105 3.94 3.68 13.22
N PHE A 106 2.93 4.01 14.02
CA PHE A 106 1.76 3.18 14.21
C PHE A 106 0.51 3.90 13.71
N MET A 107 -0.40 3.15 13.10
CA MET A 107 -1.70 3.66 12.73
C MET A 107 -2.82 2.69 13.06
N SER A 108 -4.04 3.20 13.16
CA SER A 108 -5.27 2.42 13.30
C SER A 108 -6.40 3.11 12.53
N ILE A 109 -7.36 2.33 12.02
CA ILE A 109 -8.61 2.87 11.48
C ILE A 109 -9.65 2.99 12.61
N GLY A 110 -9.91 1.89 13.31
CA GLY A 110 -10.79 1.86 14.49
C GLY A 110 -10.06 2.15 15.80
N ARG A 111 -10.78 1.99 16.91
CA ARG A 111 -10.17 2.02 18.25
C ARG A 111 -9.19 0.85 18.38
N VAL A 112 -7.95 1.14 18.76
CA VAL A 112 -6.91 0.09 18.93
C VAL A 112 -7.36 -0.94 19.96
N ASN A 113 -7.11 -2.22 19.65
CA ASN A 113 -7.41 -3.34 20.54
C ASN A 113 -6.79 -3.16 21.94
N GLU A 114 -7.54 -3.48 23.00
CA GLU A 114 -7.11 -3.25 24.39
C GLU A 114 -5.83 -4.01 24.78
N GLU A 115 -5.58 -5.19 24.23
CA GLU A 115 -4.34 -5.94 24.48
C GLU A 115 -3.10 -5.22 23.94
N ILE A 116 -3.24 -4.51 22.80
CA ILE A 116 -2.16 -3.68 22.25
C ILE A 116 -1.92 -2.47 23.16
N LEU A 117 -2.99 -1.86 23.69
CA LEU A 117 -2.89 -0.67 24.53
C LEU A 117 -2.16 -0.92 25.85
N LYS A 118 -2.09 -2.17 26.31
CA LYS A 118 -1.28 -2.56 27.49
C LYS A 118 0.23 -2.41 27.24
N VAL A 119 0.67 -2.52 25.98
CA VAL A 119 2.09 -2.45 25.61
C VAL A 119 2.45 -1.18 24.83
N LEU A 120 1.48 -0.54 24.17
CA LEU A 120 1.66 0.68 23.39
C LEU A 120 0.74 1.81 23.91
N PRO A 121 1.30 2.92 24.43
CA PRO A 121 0.51 4.07 24.82
C PRO A 121 -0.23 4.72 23.63
N GLN A 122 -1.54 4.97 23.76
CA GLN A 122 -2.41 5.52 22.69
C GLN A 122 -1.86 6.76 21.99
N LYS A 123 -1.14 7.64 22.71
CA LYS A 123 -0.58 8.89 22.19
C LYS A 123 0.43 8.72 21.04
N GLN A 124 0.83 7.48 20.72
CA GLN A 124 1.77 7.15 19.66
C GLN A 124 1.10 6.64 18.38
N VAL A 125 -0.24 6.58 18.33
CA VAL A 125 -1.00 6.01 17.21
C VAL A 125 -1.65 7.12 16.38
N GLY A 126 -1.39 7.13 15.07
CA GLY A 126 -2.15 7.94 14.12
C GLY A 126 -3.47 7.28 13.77
N TYR A 127 -4.59 7.97 13.98
CA TYR A 127 -5.90 7.47 13.55
C TYR A 127 -6.24 7.99 12.16
N HIS A 128 -6.63 7.08 11.27
CA HIS A 128 -6.95 7.40 9.89
C HIS A 128 -8.39 7.00 9.57
N ALA A 129 -9.10 7.87 8.85
CA ALA A 129 -10.42 7.54 8.34
C ALA A 129 -10.33 6.40 7.31
N LEU A 130 -11.38 5.58 7.27
CA LEU A 130 -11.59 4.65 6.17
C LEU A 130 -11.69 5.43 4.85
N ILE A 131 -11.22 4.82 3.77
CA ILE A 131 -11.38 5.36 2.42
C ILE A 131 -12.09 4.32 1.55
N SER A 132 -12.99 4.77 0.70
CA SER A 132 -13.83 3.96 -0.18
C SER A 132 -13.03 3.23 -1.27
N ARG A 133 -11.76 3.61 -1.47
CA ARG A 133 -10.92 3.14 -2.58
C ARG A 133 -11.60 3.41 -3.91
N ALA A 134 -12.02 4.66 -4.12
CA ALA A 134 -12.74 5.08 -5.32
C ALA A 134 -13.99 4.20 -5.59
N GLY A 135 -14.75 3.91 -4.52
CA GLY A 135 -15.97 3.09 -4.59
C GLY A 135 -15.77 1.58 -4.64
N ASN A 136 -14.55 1.07 -4.44
CA ASN A 136 -14.27 -0.38 -4.41
C ASN A 136 -14.55 -1.06 -3.05
N VAL A 137 -14.76 -0.28 -1.98
CA VAL A 137 -15.16 -0.80 -0.66
C VAL A 137 -16.70 -0.82 -0.58
N ASN A 138 -17.26 -1.76 0.19
CA ASN A 138 -18.71 -1.87 0.39
C ASN A 138 -19.30 -0.52 0.82
N GLN A 139 -20.29 -0.05 0.05
CA GLN A 139 -20.95 1.25 0.23
C GLN A 139 -21.82 1.32 1.48
N ASP A 140 -22.22 0.17 2.04
CA ASP A 140 -22.86 0.11 3.36
C ASP A 140 -21.90 0.49 4.49
N ILE A 141 -20.58 0.38 4.26
CA ILE A 141 -19.53 0.71 5.23
C ILE A 141 -19.02 2.14 5.01
N ILE A 142 -18.83 2.53 3.74
CA ILE A 142 -18.34 3.85 3.38
C ILE A 142 -18.86 4.29 2.02
N ILE A 143 -19.51 5.44 2.00
CA ILE A 143 -20.03 6.04 0.77
C ILE A 143 -18.86 6.75 0.06
N PRO A 144 -18.57 6.44 -1.22
CA PRO A 144 -17.56 7.16 -1.97
C PRO A 144 -18.00 8.62 -2.23
N PRO A 145 -17.05 9.53 -2.50
CA PRO A 145 -17.37 10.85 -3.00
C PRO A 145 -18.31 10.82 -4.21
N ALA A 146 -19.10 11.89 -4.34
CA ALA A 146 -19.96 12.11 -5.49
C ALA A 146 -19.15 12.07 -6.79
N TYR A 147 -19.80 11.64 -7.87
CA TYR A 147 -19.18 11.56 -9.19
C TYR A 147 -18.78 12.96 -9.67
N LEU A 148 -17.53 13.11 -10.10
CA LEU A 148 -16.99 14.37 -10.64
C LEU A 148 -17.07 14.38 -12.17
N GLU A 149 -17.77 15.34 -12.74
CA GLU A 149 -17.78 15.58 -14.19
C GLU A 149 -16.62 16.50 -14.64
N GLY A 150 -16.40 16.59 -15.95
CA GLY A 150 -15.41 17.51 -16.54
C GLY A 150 -13.94 17.15 -16.25
N PRO A 151 -12.99 18.07 -16.42
CA PRO A 151 -11.58 17.79 -16.13
C PRO A 151 -11.30 17.67 -14.61
N ILE A 152 -10.46 16.70 -14.23
CA ILE A 152 -10.05 16.43 -12.84
C ILE A 152 -8.53 16.23 -12.72
N ILE A 153 -7.99 16.50 -11.53
CA ILE A 153 -6.61 16.16 -11.15
C ILE A 153 -6.57 15.33 -9.86
N CYS A 154 -5.48 14.58 -9.68
CA CYS A 154 -5.23 13.85 -8.44
C CYS A 154 -4.41 14.71 -7.48
N SER A 155 -5.04 15.24 -6.43
CA SER A 155 -4.39 16.10 -5.42
C SER A 155 -3.30 15.39 -4.61
N ALA A 156 -3.28 14.05 -4.63
CA ALA A 156 -2.29 13.23 -3.94
C ALA A 156 -1.18 12.70 -4.88
N GLU A 157 -1.15 13.12 -6.14
CA GLU A 157 -0.13 12.74 -7.14
C GLU A 157 0.10 11.22 -7.23
N ARG A 158 -0.99 10.44 -7.19
CA ARG A 158 -0.93 8.98 -7.12
C ARG A 158 -0.72 8.28 -8.46
N LEU A 159 -0.81 9.00 -9.58
CA LEU A 159 -0.66 8.45 -10.93
C LEU A 159 0.69 7.75 -11.17
N TYR A 160 1.72 8.14 -10.40
CA TYR A 160 3.07 7.57 -10.44
C TYR A 160 3.40 6.72 -9.21
N ARG A 161 2.40 6.39 -8.38
CA ARG A 161 2.49 5.52 -7.20
C ARG A 161 1.74 4.23 -7.49
N ASN A 162 2.24 3.53 -8.51
CA ASN A 162 1.60 2.35 -9.08
C ASN A 162 1.76 1.13 -8.17
N VAL A 163 0.89 0.13 -8.34
CA VAL A 163 0.94 -1.11 -7.56
C VAL A 163 1.36 -2.26 -8.47
N LEU A 164 2.48 -2.90 -8.14
CA LEU A 164 2.93 -4.13 -8.78
C LEU A 164 2.23 -5.33 -8.15
N LEU A 165 1.56 -6.14 -8.97
CA LEU A 165 0.88 -7.36 -8.56
C LEU A 165 1.78 -8.59 -8.72
N PRO A 166 1.48 -9.72 -8.04
CA PRO A 166 2.31 -10.92 -8.09
C PRO A 166 2.46 -11.56 -9.47
N ASN A 167 1.55 -11.28 -10.41
CA ASN A 167 1.60 -11.74 -11.80
C ASN A 167 2.37 -10.76 -12.73
N GLY A 168 2.98 -9.72 -12.18
CA GLY A 168 3.74 -8.71 -12.92
C GLY A 168 2.91 -7.50 -13.36
N ASP A 169 1.58 -7.57 -13.29
CA ASP A 169 0.71 -6.45 -13.66
C ASP A 169 1.00 -5.22 -12.80
N VAL A 170 0.90 -4.05 -13.41
CA VAL A 170 1.02 -2.76 -12.75
C VAL A 170 -0.33 -2.05 -12.85
N THR A 171 -0.98 -1.80 -11.72
CA THR A 171 -2.23 -1.02 -11.67
C THR A 171 -1.95 0.46 -11.43
N LEU A 172 -2.91 1.31 -11.78
CA LEU A 172 -2.76 2.77 -11.74
C LEU A 172 -2.32 3.29 -10.38
N CYS A 173 -2.99 2.93 -9.29
CA CYS A 173 -2.59 3.31 -7.94
C CYS A 173 -3.28 2.46 -6.88
N CYS A 174 -2.97 2.69 -5.60
CA CYS A 174 -3.58 1.95 -4.49
C CYS A 174 -5.09 2.21 -4.28
N MET A 175 -5.74 3.06 -5.07
CA MET A 175 -7.20 3.19 -5.08
C MET A 175 -7.86 2.21 -6.06
N ASP A 176 -7.10 1.65 -7.00
CA ASP A 176 -7.61 0.80 -8.08
C ASP A 176 -7.71 -0.68 -7.67
N PHE A 177 -8.44 -0.94 -6.59
CA PHE A 177 -8.64 -2.30 -6.05
C PHE A 177 -9.34 -3.21 -7.07
N GLY A 178 -10.29 -2.66 -7.84
CA GLY A 178 -10.99 -3.33 -8.92
C GLY A 178 -10.10 -3.67 -10.12
N ARG A 179 -8.88 -3.11 -10.18
CA ARG A 179 -7.92 -3.25 -11.29
C ARG A 179 -8.53 -2.79 -12.62
N GLU A 180 -9.28 -1.69 -12.57
CA GLU A 180 -9.90 -1.09 -13.75
C GLU A 180 -8.85 -0.54 -14.73
N HIS A 181 -7.67 -0.14 -14.25
CA HIS A 181 -6.58 0.37 -15.07
C HIS A 181 -5.27 -0.38 -14.81
N VAL A 182 -5.11 -1.53 -15.46
CA VAL A 182 -3.81 -2.19 -15.60
C VAL A 182 -3.00 -1.46 -16.67
N ILE A 183 -2.00 -0.70 -16.24
CA ILE A 183 -1.22 0.20 -17.10
C ILE A 183 0.03 -0.44 -17.70
N GLY A 184 0.28 -1.72 -17.43
CA GLY A 184 1.40 -2.48 -17.98
C GLY A 184 1.68 -3.74 -17.16
N ASN A 185 2.73 -4.47 -17.54
CA ASN A 185 3.22 -5.63 -16.81
C ASN A 185 4.76 -5.68 -16.85
N LEU A 186 5.43 -5.68 -15.70
CA LEU A 186 6.90 -5.58 -15.59
C LEU A 186 7.66 -6.86 -16.00
N LEU A 187 6.96 -7.95 -16.31
CA LEU A 187 7.59 -9.14 -16.90
C LEU A 187 7.81 -9.00 -18.41
N VAL A 188 7.08 -8.07 -19.06
CA VAL A 188 7.12 -7.88 -20.52
C VAL A 188 7.39 -6.43 -20.93
N ASN A 189 7.06 -5.46 -20.08
CA ASN A 189 7.30 -4.04 -20.31
C ASN A 189 8.50 -3.56 -19.51
N LYS A 190 9.23 -2.58 -20.07
CA LYS A 190 10.22 -1.81 -19.29
C LYS A 190 9.48 -0.79 -18.42
N TYR A 191 9.95 -0.59 -17.19
CA TYR A 191 9.35 0.38 -16.25
C TYR A 191 9.10 1.76 -16.89
N LYS A 192 10.07 2.31 -17.64
CA LYS A 192 9.97 3.63 -18.28
C LYS A 192 8.84 3.78 -19.32
N ASP A 193 8.25 2.67 -19.75
CA ASP A 193 7.24 2.62 -20.79
C ASP A 193 5.83 2.36 -20.23
N ILE A 194 5.68 2.03 -18.93
CA ILE A 194 4.36 1.80 -18.30
C ILE A 194 3.49 3.05 -18.30
N HIS A 195 4.10 4.24 -18.20
CA HIS A 195 3.40 5.53 -18.28
C HIS A 195 3.19 6.03 -19.73
N LYS A 196 3.45 5.19 -20.73
CA LYS A 196 3.23 5.47 -22.16
C LYS A 196 2.27 4.48 -22.83
N THR A 197 1.78 3.51 -22.07
CA THR A 197 0.82 2.53 -22.58
C THR A 197 -0.47 3.20 -23.04
N LEU A 198 -1.24 2.51 -23.87
CA LEU A 198 -2.54 3.01 -24.32
C LEU A 198 -3.47 3.26 -23.13
N GLU A 199 -3.46 2.37 -22.15
CA GLU A 199 -4.30 2.50 -20.95
C GLU A 199 -3.90 3.70 -20.09
N PHE A 200 -2.60 3.93 -19.84
CA PHE A 200 -2.18 5.12 -19.09
C PHE A 200 -2.56 6.41 -19.82
N ARG A 201 -2.35 6.47 -21.15
CA ARG A 201 -2.76 7.63 -21.96
C ARG A 201 -4.27 7.86 -21.92
N LYS A 202 -5.07 6.79 -22.00
CA LYS A 202 -6.53 6.84 -21.86
C LYS A 202 -6.93 7.41 -20.50
N VAL A 203 -6.30 6.98 -19.40
CA VAL A 203 -6.54 7.56 -18.06
C VAL A 203 -6.28 9.06 -18.06
N ILE A 204 -5.17 9.54 -18.63
CA ILE A 204 -4.85 10.96 -18.71
C ILE A 204 -5.87 11.74 -19.56
N SER A 205 -6.26 11.20 -20.71
CA SER A 205 -7.32 11.77 -21.57
C SER A 205 -8.65 11.91 -20.84
N LEU A 206 -9.09 10.84 -20.16
CA LEU A 206 -10.31 10.86 -19.36
C LEU A 206 -10.21 11.87 -18.20
N MET A 207 -9.06 11.98 -17.54
CA MET A 207 -8.83 13.01 -16.51
C MET A 207 -8.87 14.42 -17.09
N ALA A 208 -8.44 14.63 -18.33
CA ALA A 208 -8.48 15.93 -19.02
C ALA A 208 -9.90 16.35 -19.47
N GLY A 209 -10.90 15.49 -19.25
CA GLY A 209 -12.31 15.80 -19.51
C GLY A 209 -12.92 15.06 -20.69
N GLU A 210 -12.20 14.13 -21.32
CA GLU A 210 -12.85 13.21 -22.27
C GLU A 210 -13.92 12.38 -21.58
N GLU A 211 -15.03 12.14 -22.29
CA GLU A 211 -16.13 11.32 -21.79
C GLU A 211 -15.71 9.85 -21.67
N GLY A 212 -16.10 9.22 -20.56
CA GLY A 212 -15.90 7.80 -20.35
C GLY A 212 -15.77 7.44 -18.88
N LYS A 213 -15.77 6.12 -18.63
CA LYS A 213 -15.64 5.58 -17.26
C LYS A 213 -14.19 5.71 -16.79
N LEU A 214 -14.02 6.31 -15.62
CA LEU A 214 -12.74 6.46 -14.93
C LEU A 214 -12.98 6.32 -13.41
N LEU A 215 -12.27 5.42 -12.71
CA LEU A 215 -12.51 5.24 -11.27
C LEU A 215 -12.26 6.53 -10.47
N CYS A 216 -11.34 7.38 -10.94
CA CYS A 216 -10.95 8.61 -10.26
C CYS A 216 -12.14 9.56 -10.05
N ARG A 217 -13.21 9.41 -10.83
CA ARG A 217 -14.43 10.21 -10.75
C ARG A 217 -15.14 10.12 -9.40
N ASN A 218 -14.92 9.03 -8.64
CA ASN A 218 -15.43 8.82 -7.28
C ASN A 218 -14.30 8.71 -6.24
N CYS A 219 -13.10 9.21 -6.53
CA CYS A 219 -11.95 9.08 -5.62
C CYS A 219 -11.85 10.28 -4.67
N GLU A 220 -11.51 10.01 -3.40
CA GLU A 220 -11.31 11.03 -2.35
C GLU A 220 -10.16 12.01 -2.65
N PHE A 221 -9.28 11.66 -3.58
CA PHE A 221 -8.14 12.49 -3.98
C PHE A 221 -8.35 13.16 -5.34
N ALA A 222 -9.51 12.99 -5.97
CA ALA A 222 -9.82 13.71 -7.20
C ALA A 222 -10.45 15.06 -6.87
N ILE A 223 -9.98 16.10 -7.56
CA ILE A 223 -10.56 17.45 -7.49
C ILE A 223 -10.80 17.98 -8.91
N PRO A 224 -11.87 18.75 -9.15
CA PRO A 224 -12.09 19.42 -10.43
C PRO A 224 -10.96 20.39 -10.76
N VAL A 225 -10.66 20.54 -12.06
CA VAL A 225 -9.85 21.65 -12.54
C VAL A 225 -10.76 22.87 -12.66
N THR A 226 -10.42 23.93 -11.92
CA THR A 226 -11.04 25.26 -12.03
C THR A 226 -10.43 26.06 -13.16
#